data_AF-A0A6J7M095-F1
#
_entry.id   AF-A0A6J7M095-F1
#
_cell.length_a   1.000
_cell.length_b   1.000
_cell.length_c   1.000
_cell.angle_alpha   90.00
_cell.angle_beta   90.00
_cell.angle_gamma   90.00
#
_symmetry.space_group_name_H-M   'P 1'
#
loop_
_entity.id
_entity.type
_entity.pdbx_description
1 polymer ?
#
loop_
_entity_poly.entity_id
_entity_poly.type
_entity_poly.pdbx_seq_one_letter_code
_entity_poly.pdbx_strand_id
1 'polypeptide(L)'
;MALQGAQIVTGTAAIFIFLDASVDDGIDSVKFFLDGELRATESSFPWELLGGTSLDPTSLSTGTHTVRAEVRFTDGRTLVREATFSKP
;
A
#
# COMPACT_ATOMS: atom_id res chain seq x y z
N MET A 1 -6.65 2.67 -10.54
CA MET A 1 -6.07 1.47 -9.90
C MET A 1 -4.58 1.34 -10.23
N ALA A 2 -3.82 2.26 -9.67
CA ALA A 2 -2.39 2.27 -9.44
C ALA A 2 -2.17 2.31 -7.92
N LEU A 3 -1.05 1.75 -7.47
CA LEU A 3 -0.59 1.99 -6.11
C LEU A 3 -0.03 3.42 -6.08
N GLN A 4 -0.50 4.24 -5.14
CA GLN A 4 0.01 5.59 -4.93
C GLN A 4 0.58 5.70 -3.51
N GLY A 5 1.52 6.62 -3.29
CA GLY A 5 1.95 6.94 -1.93
C GLY A 5 3.42 6.73 -1.57
N ALA A 6 4.35 7.14 -2.43
CA ALA A 6 5.68 7.51 -1.96
C ALA A 6 5.78 9.04 -1.86
N GLN A 7 4.90 9.68 -1.09
CA GLN A 7 5.09 11.11 -0.77
C GLN A 7 5.92 11.21 0.51
N ILE A 8 7.23 11.43 0.37
CA ILE A 8 8.01 12.02 1.46
C ILE A 8 7.53 13.46 1.59
N VAL A 9 6.67 13.72 2.57
CA VAL A 9 6.35 15.10 2.94
C VAL A 9 7.61 15.65 3.62
N THR A 10 8.40 16.44 2.91
CA THR A 10 9.58 17.12 3.48
C THR A 10 9.15 17.87 4.74
N GLY A 11 9.59 17.39 5.91
CA GLY A 11 9.22 17.92 7.23
C GLY A 11 8.50 16.92 8.16
N THR A 12 7.91 15.84 7.63
CA THR A 12 7.35 14.73 8.40
C THR A 12 7.86 13.40 7.83
N ALA A 13 8.50 12.60 8.68
CA ALA A 13 8.98 11.26 8.38
C ALA A 13 7.79 10.29 8.28
N ALA A 14 6.83 10.56 7.41
CA ALA A 14 5.58 9.84 7.30
C ALA A 14 5.38 9.43 5.83
N ILE A 15 5.34 8.12 5.58
CA ILE A 15 5.02 7.56 4.26
C ILE A 15 3.58 7.02 4.33
N PHE A 16 2.70 7.53 3.45
CA PHE A 16 1.32 7.07 3.31
C PHE A 16 1.19 6.25 2.04
N ILE A 17 0.73 5.01 2.14
CA ILE A 17 0.64 4.07 1.01
C ILE A 17 -0.81 3.65 0.85
N PHE A 18 -1.39 3.92 -0.32
CA PHE A 18 -2.79 3.61 -0.62
C PHE A 18 -2.99 3.16 -2.07
N LEU A 19 -4.08 2.44 -2.32
CA LEU A 19 -4.50 2.03 -3.66
C LEU A 19 -5.60 2.97 -4.17
N ASP A 20 -5.40 3.60 -5.32
CA ASP A 20 -6.38 4.54 -5.91
C ASP A 20 -7.57 3.83 -6.62
N ALA A 21 -8.27 2.96 -5.90
CA ALA A 21 -9.52 2.41 -6.38
C ALA A 21 -10.62 3.47 -6.26
N SER A 22 -10.75 4.30 -7.29
CA SER A 22 -11.75 5.38 -7.37
C SER A 22 -13.20 4.90 -7.41
N VAL A 23 -13.43 3.58 -7.49
CA VAL A 23 -14.74 2.93 -7.45
C VAL A 23 -14.61 1.62 -6.67
N ASP A 24 -15.45 1.48 -5.64
CA ASP A 24 -15.48 0.36 -4.68
C ASP A 24 -16.14 -0.90 -5.28
N ASP A 25 -16.87 -0.74 -6.39
CA ASP A 25 -17.92 -1.63 -6.91
C ASP A 25 -17.49 -3.06 -7.32
N GLY A 26 -16.23 -3.42 -7.13
CA GLY A 26 -15.77 -4.77 -7.45
C GLY A 26 -14.66 -5.29 -6.57
N ILE A 27 -14.14 -4.54 -5.60
CA ILE A 27 -13.06 -5.03 -4.73
C ILE A 27 -13.68 -5.74 -3.52
N ASP A 28 -13.25 -6.98 -3.30
CA ASP A 28 -13.58 -7.76 -2.11
C ASP A 28 -12.56 -7.53 -1.00
N SER A 29 -11.27 -7.51 -1.35
CA SER A 29 -10.20 -7.24 -0.40
C SER A 29 -8.91 -6.78 -1.08
N VAL A 30 -8.05 -6.10 -0.31
CA VAL A 30 -6.69 -5.75 -0.72
C VAL A 30 -5.72 -6.24 0.35
N LYS A 31 -4.79 -7.10 -0.03
CA LYS A 31 -3.65 -7.47 0.82
C LYS A 31 -2.47 -6.59 0.47
N PHE A 32 -1.89 -5.96 1.47
CA PHE A 32 -0.71 -5.13 1.29
C PHE A 32 0.53 -5.76 1.92
N PHE A 33 1.62 -5.74 1.17
CA PHE A 33 2.91 -6.29 1.55
C PHE A 33 3.98 -5.20 1.49
N LEU A 34 4.92 -5.25 2.43
CA LEU A 34 6.14 -4.44 2.43
C LEU A 34 7.33 -5.40 2.47
N ASP A 35 8.20 -5.31 1.47
CA ASP A 35 9.37 -6.19 1.27
C ASP A 35 9.02 -7.68 1.29
N GLY A 36 7.83 -8.01 0.78
CA GLY A 36 7.29 -9.38 0.72
C GLY A 36 6.57 -9.84 1.99
N GLU A 37 6.62 -9.08 3.09
CA GLU A 37 5.90 -9.38 4.33
C GLU A 37 4.48 -8.81 4.28
N LEU A 38 3.46 -9.62 4.58
CA LEU A 38 2.07 -9.16 4.69
C LEU A 38 1.93 -8.22 5.88
N ARG A 39 1.49 -6.98 5.62
CA ARG A 39 1.29 -5.96 6.65
C ARG A 39 -0.18 -5.74 7.00
N ALA A 40 -1.05 -5.77 5.99
CA ALA A 40 -2.48 -5.54 6.19
C ALA A 40 -3.33 -6.31 5.18
N THR A 41 -4.58 -6.57 5.56
CA THR A 41 -5.65 -7.00 4.68
C THR A 41 -6.84 -6.09 4.93
N GLU A 42 -7.17 -5.27 3.94
CA GLU A 42 -8.31 -4.36 3.98
C GLU A 42 -9.49 -4.98 3.24
N SER A 43 -10.70 -4.81 3.76
CA SER A 43 -11.96 -5.27 3.14
C SER A 43 -12.96 -4.14 2.90
N SER A 44 -12.55 -2.89 3.11
CA SER A 44 -13.36 -1.71 2.84
C SER A 44 -12.47 -0.52 2.45
N PHE A 45 -12.98 0.33 1.58
CA PHE A 45 -12.38 1.62 1.29
C PHE A 45 -12.36 2.52 2.56
N PRO A 46 -11.30 3.34 2.79
CA PRO A 46 -10.12 3.58 1.97
C PRO A 46 -9.07 2.45 2.05
N TRP A 47 -8.52 2.05 0.89
CA TRP A 47 -7.54 0.96 0.79
C TRP A 47 -6.14 1.44 1.15
N GLU A 48 -5.75 1.25 2.42
CA GLU A 48 -4.51 1.81 2.97
C GLU A 48 -3.65 0.72 3.63
N LEU A 49 -2.33 0.70 3.38
CA LEU A 49 -1.40 -0.31 3.92
C LEU A 49 -1.41 -0.38 5.46
N LEU A 50 -1.68 0.73 6.13
CA LEU A 50 -1.67 0.85 7.59
C LEU A 50 -2.95 1.52 8.13
N GLY A 51 -4.09 1.34 7.44
CA GLY A 51 -5.39 1.86 7.90
C GLY A 51 -5.40 3.38 8.18
N GLY A 52 -4.79 4.16 7.30
CA GLY A 52 -4.68 5.62 7.43
C GLY A 52 -3.56 6.13 8.33
N THR A 53 -2.76 5.23 8.93
CA THR A 53 -1.56 5.62 9.67
C THR A 53 -0.33 5.71 8.78
N SER A 54 0.63 6.55 9.16
CA SER A 54 1.89 6.70 8.43
C SER A 54 2.90 5.64 8.84
N LEU A 55 3.66 5.12 7.88
CA LEU A 55 4.81 4.28 8.15
C LEU A 55 5.95 5.13 8.74
N ASP A 56 6.50 4.71 9.88
CA ASP A 56 7.71 5.29 10.47
C ASP A 56 8.94 4.77 9.71
N PRO A 57 9.66 5.62 8.95
CA PRO A 57 10.79 5.19 8.15
C PRO A 57 12.00 4.79 9.01
N THR A 58 12.04 5.14 10.31
CA THR A 58 13.13 4.69 11.19
C THR A 58 13.10 3.17 11.41
N SER A 59 11.92 2.55 11.28
CA SER A 59 11.74 1.09 11.36
C SER A 59 12.29 0.32 10.16
N LEU A 60 12.59 1.02 9.06
CA LEU A 60 13.08 0.41 7.82
C LEU A 60 14.61 0.41 7.75
N SER A 61 15.20 -0.58 7.11
CA SER A 61 16.63 -0.52 6.73
C SER A 61 16.86 0.57 5.68
N THR A 62 18.06 1.16 5.60
CA THR A 62 18.43 1.98 4.43
C THR A 62 18.43 1.11 3.17
N GLY A 63 17.92 1.65 2.06
CA GLY A 63 17.82 0.93 0.78
C GLY A 63 16.48 1.10 0.08
N THR A 64 16.27 0.32 -0.97
CA THR A 64 15.00 0.28 -1.72
C THR A 64 14.05 -0.70 -1.08
N HIS A 65 12.82 -0.24 -0.84
CA HIS A 65 11.71 -1.03 -0.35
C HIS A 65 10.68 -1.23 -1.45
N THR A 66 10.04 -2.39 -1.44
CA THR A 66 8.97 -2.73 -2.39
C THR A 66 7.65 -2.87 -1.65
N VAL A 67 6.63 -2.20 -2.15
CA VAL A 67 5.25 -2.34 -1.71
C VAL A 67 4.49 -3.11 -2.76
N ARG A 68 3.76 -4.15 -2.35
CA ARG A 68 2.86 -4.90 -3.22
C ARG A 68 1.43 -4.83 -2.68
N ALA A 69 0.47 -4.52 -3.52
CA ALA A 69 -0.95 -4.69 -3.24
C ALA A 69 -1.51 -5.83 -4.12
N GLU A 70 -2.11 -6.82 -3.48
CA GLU A 70 -2.88 -7.87 -4.13
C GLU A 70 -4.36 -7.59 -3.93
N VAL A 71 -5.03 -7.19 -5.01
CA VAL A 71 -6.45 -6.90 -5.05
C VAL A 71 -7.20 -8.16 -5.42
N ARG A 72 -8.21 -8.52 -4.64
CA ARG A 72 -9.19 -9.55 -4.98
C ARG A 72 -10.50 -8.87 -5.31
N PHE A 73 -11.11 -9.27 -6.41
CA PHE A 73 -12.43 -8.79 -6.83
C PHE A 73 -13.53 -9.76 -6.40
N THR A 74 -14.76 -9.25 -6.27
CA THR A 74 -15.96 -10.03 -5.89
C THR A 74 -16.30 -11.12 -6.92
N ASP A 75 -15.91 -10.92 -8.19
CA ASP A 75 -16.05 -11.91 -9.25
C ASP A 75 -14.92 -12.96 -9.30
N GLY A 76 -14.02 -12.94 -8.31
CA GLY A 76 -12.92 -13.89 -8.17
C GLY A 76 -11.66 -13.52 -8.94
N ARG A 77 -11.65 -12.46 -9.75
CA ARG A 77 -10.42 -11.97 -10.39
C ARG A 77 -9.44 -11.46 -9.33
N THR A 78 -8.16 -11.47 -9.68
CA THR A 78 -7.10 -10.85 -8.87
C THR A 78 -6.27 -9.89 -9.71
N LEU A 79 -5.67 -8.90 -9.05
CA LEU A 79 -4.78 -7.91 -9.66
C LEU A 79 -3.65 -7.60 -8.70
N VAL A 80 -2.42 -7.58 -9.20
CA VAL A 80 -1.24 -7.20 -8.42
C VAL A 80 -0.76 -5.82 -8.85
N ARG A 81 -0.39 -4.99 -7.88
CA ARG A 81 0.25 -3.70 -8.07
C ARG A 81 1.50 -3.62 -7.22
N GLU A 82 2.57 -3.09 -7.77
CA GLU A 82 3.83 -2.88 -7.05
C GLU A 82 4.32 -1.44 -7.21
N ALA A 83 4.98 -0.94 -6.18
CA ALA A 83 5.74 0.31 -6.22
C ALA A 83 6.98 0.20 -5.34
N THR A 84 7.98 1.02 -5.62
CA THR A 84 9.21 1.07 -4.83
C THR A 84 9.46 2.46 -4.30
N PHE A 85 10.04 2.56 -3.11
CA PHE A 85 10.59 3.79 -2.57
C PHE A 85 11.96 3.53 -1.95
N SER A 86 12.81 4.55 -1.90
CA SER A 86 14.14 4.41 -1.30
C SER A 86 14.23 5.20 -0.01
N LYS A 87 14.73 4.55 1.04
CA LYS A 87 15.22 5.21 2.25
C LYS A 87 16.73 5.46 2.09
N PRO A 88 17.19 6.72 2.21
CA PRO A 88 18.62 7.06 2.13
C PRO A 88 19.43 6.50 3.30
#